data_AF-A0A261KP78-F1
#
_entry.id   AF-A0A261KP78-F1
#
_cell.length_a   1.000
_cell.length_b   1.000
_cell.length_c   1.000
_cell.angle_alpha   90.00
_cell.angle_beta   90.00
_cell.angle_gamma   90.00
#
_symmetry.space_group_name_H-M   'P 1'
#
loop_
_entity.id
_entity.type
_entity.pdbx_description
1 polymer ?
#
loop_
_entity_poly.entity_id
_entity_poly.type
_entity_poly.pdbx_seq_one_letter_code
_entity_poly.pdbx_strand_id
1 'polypeptide(L)' 'MTIDVQGYELEVLKGSRETLKNIDYILTEVNPDELSENCARVEQLDEFIGRFNFQRVETNWEGETWGDAFYLKR' A
#
# COMPACT_ATOMS: atom_id res chain seq x y z
N MET A 1 3.88 -9.57 -3.07
CA MET A 1 4.68 -8.44 -3.61
C MET A 1 5.17 -7.62 -2.44
N THR A 2 6.42 -7.18 -2.48
CA THR A 2 6.96 -6.26 -1.48
C THR A 2 7.28 -4.95 -2.20
N ILE A 3 6.86 -3.83 -1.64
CA ILE A 3 7.05 -2.49 -2.22
C ILE A 3 7.66 -1.60 -1.14
N ASP A 4 8.74 -0.93 -1.48
CA ASP A 4 9.40 0.07 -0.66
C ASP A 4 10.01 1.07 -1.63
N VAL A 5 9.27 2.15 -1.91
CA VAL A 5 9.66 3.19 -2.87
C VAL A 5 9.54 4.59 -2.28
N GLN A 6 9.50 4.67 -0.94
CA GLN A 6 9.61 5.89 -0.14
C GLN A 6 8.58 6.96 -0.57
N GLY A 7 7.31 6.58 -0.69
CA GLY A 7 6.18 7.48 -0.92
C GLY A 7 5.52 7.36 -2.31
N TYR A 8 6.07 6.56 -3.22
CA TYR A 8 5.53 6.31 -4.57
C TYR A 8 4.73 5.01 -4.71
N GLU A 9 4.31 4.41 -3.60
CA GLU A 9 3.69 3.07 -3.55
C GLU A 9 2.44 3.01 -4.43
N LEU A 10 1.61 4.07 -4.40
CA LEU A 10 0.40 4.15 -5.21
C LEU A 10 0.69 4.14 -6.72
N GLU A 11 1.76 4.79 -7.18
CA GLU A 11 2.13 4.80 -8.60
C GLU A 11 2.68 3.44 -9.05
N VAL A 12 3.47 2.78 -8.20
CA VAL A 12 3.92 1.40 -8.44
C VAL A 12 2.72 0.46 -8.56
N LEU A 13 1.73 0.58 -7.68
CA LEU A 13 0.51 -0.22 -7.71
C LEU A 13 -0.34 0.05 -8.95
N LYS A 14 -0.46 1.31 -9.38
CA LYS A 14 -1.13 1.69 -10.64
C LYS A 14 -0.44 1.09 -11.87
N GLY A 15 0.89 0.99 -11.86
CA GLY A 15 1.65 0.30 -12.91
C GLY A 15 1.55 -1.23 -12.85
N SER A 16 1.25 -1.78 -11.68
CA SER A 16 1.32 -3.22 -11.39
C SER A 16 -0.01 -3.97 -11.53
N ARG A 17 -1.01 -3.43 -12.23
CA ARG A 17 -2.38 -3.98 -12.29
C ARG A 17 -2.47 -5.43 -12.71
N GLU A 18 -1.63 -5.88 -13.65
CA GLU A 18 -1.59 -7.28 -14.08
C GLU A 18 -0.95 -8.18 -13.02
N THR A 19 0.08 -7.70 -12.32
CA THR A 19 0.69 -8.44 -11.21
C THR A 19 -0.27 -8.58 -10.03
N LEU A 20 -1.05 -7.55 -9.71
CA LEU A 20 -2.08 -7.58 -8.64
C LEU A 20 -3.15 -8.66 -8.86
N LYS A 21 -3.40 -9.08 -10.10
CA LYS A 21 -4.31 -10.19 -10.41
C LYS A 21 -3.74 -11.55 -10.01
N ASN A 22 -2.41 -11.69 -9.98
CA ASN A 22 -1.72 -12.98 -9.90
C ASN A 22 -0.97 -13.22 -8.58
N ILE A 23 -1.13 -12.34 -7.59
CA ILE A 23 -0.52 -12.46 -6.26
C ILE A 23 -1.61 -12.44 -5.18
N ASP A 24 -1.27 -13.00 -4.02
CA ASP A 24 -2.20 -13.10 -2.88
C ASP A 24 -1.87 -12.14 -1.73
N TYR A 25 -0.66 -11.57 -1.73
CA TYR A 25 -0.16 -10.76 -0.61
C TYR A 25 0.59 -9.52 -1.09
N ILE A 26 0.45 -8.42 -0.35
CA ILE A 26 1.27 -7.20 -0.50
C ILE A 26 1.82 -6.82 0.87
N LEU A 27 3.11 -6.50 0.92
CA LEU A 27 3.76 -5.84 2.05
C LEU A 27 4.30 -4.51 1.52
N THR A 28 3.92 -3.39 2.13
CA THR A 28 4.30 -2.06 1.64
C THR A 28 4.37 -1.04 2.77
N GLU A 29 5.23 -0.05 2.61
CA GLU A 29 5.22 1.15 3.45
C GLU A 29 3.89 1.89 3.28
N VAL A 30 3.40 2.52 4.36
CA VAL A 30 2.16 3.29 4.43
C VAL A 30 2.33 4.51 5.31
N ASN A 31 1.57 5.56 4.98
CA ASN A 31 1.64 6.85 5.66
C ASN A 31 0.23 7.26 6.14
N PRO A 32 0.03 7.65 7.41
CA PRO A 32 -1.28 8.06 7.92
C PRO A 32 -1.68 9.46 7.42
N ASP A 33 -0.70 10.27 7.04
CA ASP A 33 -0.89 11.62 6.49
C ASP A 33 0.05 11.86 5.29
N GLU A 34 -0.20 12.93 4.52
CA GLU A 34 0.69 13.34 3.43
C GLU A 34 2.03 13.85 4.01
N LEU A 35 3.02 12.96 4.14
CA LEU A 35 4.36 13.34 4.61
C LEU A 35 5.09 14.29 3.66
N SER A 36 4.77 14.26 2.37
CA SER A 36 5.36 15.11 1.32
C SER A 36 4.41 15.27 0.13
N GLU A 37 4.63 16.29 -0.71
CA GLU A 37 3.93 16.40 -2.00
C GLU A 37 4.08 15.09 -2.78
N ASN A 38 2.95 14.44 -3.07
CA ASN A 38 2.79 13.16 -3.78
C ASN A 38 2.92 11.86 -2.98
N CYS A 39 3.15 11.91 -1.66
CA CYS A 39 3.12 10.70 -0.84
C CYS A 39 1.67 10.23 -0.66
N ALA A 40 1.37 9.01 -1.11
CA ALA A 40 0.02 8.48 -0.99
C ALA A 40 -0.30 8.12 0.47
N ARG A 41 -1.45 8.58 0.93
CA ARG A 41 -1.99 8.19 2.22
C ARG A 41 -2.44 6.74 2.20
N VAL A 42 -2.38 6.09 3.36
CA VAL A 42 -2.77 4.69 3.51
C VAL A 42 -4.20 4.42 3.05
N GLU A 43 -5.11 5.38 3.21
CA GLU A 43 -6.49 5.23 2.73
C GLU A 43 -6.58 5.18 1.19
N GLN A 44 -5.69 5.88 0.48
CA GLN A 44 -5.64 5.86 -0.99
C GLN A 44 -5.09 4.53 -1.50
N LEU A 45 -4.11 3.97 -0.79
CA LEU A 45 -3.61 2.61 -1.01
C LEU A 45 -4.74 1.60 -0.82
N ASP A 46 -5.40 1.60 0.35
CA ASP A 46 -6.54 0.75 0.69
C ASP A 46 -7.64 0.82 -0.39
N GLU A 47 -8.04 2.03 -0.80
CA GLU A 47 -9.08 2.24 -1.82
C GLU A 47 -8.67 1.66 -3.19
N PHE A 48 -7.41 1.85 -3.60
CA PHE A 48 -6.93 1.40 -4.90
C PHE A 48 -6.84 -0.13 -4.97
N ILE A 49 -6.13 -0.76 -4.02
CA ILE A 49 -5.92 -2.22 -4.05
C ILE A 49 -7.14 -3.01 -3.57
N GLY A 50 -8.06 -2.38 -2.83
CA GLY A 50 -9.37 -2.94 -2.53
C GLY A 50 -10.16 -3.34 -3.77
N ARG A 51 -9.95 -2.64 -4.91
CA ARG A 51 -10.54 -3.00 -6.22
C ARG A 51 -10.03 -4.32 -6.79
N PHE A 52 -8.94 -4.84 -6.23
CA PHE A 52 -8.34 -6.13 -6.57
C PHE A 52 -8.52 -7.17 -5.44
N ASN A 53 -9.48 -6.94 -4.54
CA ASN A 53 -9.81 -7.75 -3.36
C ASN A 53 -8.72 -7.82 -2.28
N PHE A 54 -7.76 -6.90 -2.27
CA PHE A 54 -6.82 -6.81 -1.15
C PHE A 54 -7.47 -6.10 0.03
N GLN A 55 -7.27 -6.67 1.22
CA GLN A 55 -7.66 -6.07 2.48
C GLN A 55 -6.42 -5.97 3.38
N ARG A 56 -6.22 -4.80 3.99
CA ARG A 56 -5.21 -4.62 5.04
C ARG A 56 -5.58 -5.46 6.25
N VAL A 57 -4.69 -6.33 6.68
CA VAL A 57 -4.91 -7.21 7.83
C VAL A 57 -4.01 -6.88 9.01
N GLU A 58 -2.85 -6.26 8.76
CA GLU A 58 -1.94 -5.79 9.80
C GLU A 58 -1.34 -4.44 9.41
N THR A 59 -0.98 -3.64 10.41
CA THR A 59 -0.22 -2.40 10.24
C THR A 59 0.72 -2.23 11.43
N ASN A 60 2.00 -2.01 11.16
CA ASN A 60 3.02 -1.72 12.15
C ASN A 60 3.49 -0.27 11.95
N TRP A 61 3.13 0.63 12.86
CA TRP A 61 3.49 2.04 12.77
C TRP A 61 4.87 2.30 13.39
N GLU A 62 5.75 2.94 12.61
CA GLU A 62 7.05 3.44 13.06
C GLU A 62 6.87 4.91 13.50
N GLY A 63 6.26 5.09 14.67
CA GLY A 63 5.90 6.40 15.21
C GLY A 63 4.56 6.92 14.69
N GLU A 64 4.48 8.21 14.39
CA GLU A 64 3.25 8.88 13.93
C GLU A 64 3.27 9.24 12.44
N THR A 65 4.39 8.97 11.75
CA THR A 65 4.63 9.49 10.40
C THR A 65 4.53 8.43 9.32
N TRP A 66 4.94 7.19 9.56
CA TRP A 66 4.89 6.12 8.57
C TRP A 66 4.87 4.74 9.25
N GLY A 67 4.73 3.68 8.46
CA GLY A 67 4.82 2.31 8.94
C GLY A 67 4.71 1.30 7.81
N ASP A 68 4.63 0.02 8.16
CA ASP A 68 4.41 -1.07 7.22
C ASP A 68 2.97 -1.58 7.29
N ALA A 69 2.40 -1.93 6.14
CA ALA A 69 1.11 -2.60 6.05
C ALA A 69 1.22 -3.93 5.31
N PHE A 70 0.50 -4.91 5.84
CA PHE A 70 0.32 -6.21 5.22
C PHE A 70 -1.12 -6.35 4.71
N TYR A 71 -1.23 -6.71 3.43
CA TYR A 71 -2.49 -6.90 2.72
C TYR A 71 -2.64 -8.34 2.25
N LEU A 72 -3.85 -8.88 2.42
CA LEU A 72 -4.25 -10.20 1.98
C LEU A 72 -5.35 -10.09 0.92
N LYS A 73 -5.23 -10.85 -0.17
CA LYS A 73 -6.26 -10.97 -1.18
C LYS A 73 -7.36 -11.95 -0.75
N ARG A 74 -8.62 -11.56 -0.93
CA ARG A 74 -9.81 -12.39 -0.66
C ARG A 74 -10.51 -12.87 -1.93
#